data_AF-A0A6P0YB44-F1
#
_entry.id   AF-A0A6P0YB44-F1
#
_cell.length_a   1.000
_cell.length_b   1.000
_cell.length_c   1.000
_cell.angle_alpha   90.00
_cell.angle_beta   90.00
_cell.angle_gamma   90.00
#
_symmetry.space_group_name_H-M   'P 1'
#
loop_
_entity.id
_entity.type
_entity.pdbx_description
1 polymer ?
#
loop_
_entity_poly.entity_id
_entity_poly.type
_entity_poly.pdbx_seq_one_letter_code
_entity_poly.pdbx_strand_id
1 'polypeptide(L)' 'MNYFREWTNSCVDDQLIHLNVIPLEGQRPYEFLFYSDAIPRRNDGRVTSQILKRYRHIEEGGWWCSGIDLLT' A
#
# COMPACT_ATOMS: atom_id res chain seq x y z
N MET A 1 5.75 4.62 -12.31
CA MET A 1 4.82 5.77 -12.35
C MET A 1 5.43 6.88 -11.49
N ASN A 2 5.48 8.14 -11.94
CA ASN A 2 6.03 9.22 -11.13
C ASN A 2 4.88 9.87 -10.33
N TYR A 3 4.74 9.42 -9.08
CA TYR A 3 3.70 9.83 -8.13
C TYR A 3 3.65 11.36 -7.97
N PHE A 4 4.81 12.00 -7.92
CA PHE A 4 4.93 13.46 -7.76
C PHE A 4 4.32 14.17 -8.97
N ARG A 5 4.68 13.74 -10.19
CA ARG A 5 4.14 14.33 -11.43
C ARG A 5 2.62 14.15 -11.55
N GLU A 6 2.10 12.98 -11.17
CA GLU A 6 0.66 12.71 -11.19
C GLU A 6 -0.09 13.70 -10.30
N TRP A 7 0.39 13.90 -9.06
CA TRP A 7 -0.25 14.78 -8.08
C TRP A 7 -0.10 16.27 -8.41
N THR A 8 1.07 16.68 -8.91
CA THR A 8 1.26 18.06 -9.39
C THR A 8 0.34 18.38 -10.56
N ASN A 9 0.10 17.42 -11.47
CA ASN A 9 -0.86 17.60 -12.57
C ASN A 9 -2.31 17.71 -12.08
N SER A 10 -2.61 17.19 -10.90
CA SER A 10 -3.89 17.35 -10.19
C SER A 10 -3.95 18.63 -9.35
N CYS A 11 -3.00 19.54 -9.50
CA CYS A 11 -2.92 20.81 -8.77
C CYS A 11 -2.81 20.65 -7.24
N VAL A 12 -2.26 19.54 -6.76
CA VAL A 12 -1.94 19.39 -5.33
C VAL A 12 -0.65 20.15 -5.03
N ASP A 13 -0.65 20.89 -3.92
CA ASP A 13 0.51 21.67 -3.47
C ASP A 13 1.73 20.76 -3.19
N ASP A 14 2.91 21.20 -3.64
CA ASP A 14 4.16 20.45 -3.50
C ASP A 14 4.46 20.07 -2.05
N GLN A 15 4.22 20.97 -1.09
CA GLN A 15 4.49 20.69 0.32
C GLN A 15 3.53 19.64 0.87
N LEU A 16 2.26 19.66 0.43
CA LEU A 16 1.29 18.63 0.80
C LEU A 16 1.67 17.26 0.25
N ILE A 17 2.19 17.19 -0.99
CA ILE A 17 2.66 15.93 -1.58
C ILE A 17 3.82 15.37 -0.75
N HIS A 18 4.84 16.18 -0.46
CA HIS A 18 6.00 15.74 0.33
C HIS A 18 5.64 15.35 1.77
N LEU A 19 4.62 15.98 2.36
CA LEU A 19 4.19 15.70 3.72
C LEU A 19 3.37 14.41 3.83
N ASN A 20 2.56 14.06 2.81
CA ASN A 20 1.54 13.01 2.93
C ASN A 20 1.72 11.81 1.99
N VAL A 21 2.46 11.96 0.89
CA VAL A 21 2.56 10.91 -0.13
C VAL A 21 3.86 10.13 0.04
N ILE A 22 3.71 8.83 0.33
CA ILE A 22 4.84 7.91 0.47
C ILE A 22 4.85 6.96 -0.74
N PRO A 23 5.86 7.02 -1.62
CA PRO A 23 5.98 6.05 -2.71
C PRO A 23 6.33 4.67 -2.15
N LEU A 24 5.53 3.68 -2.53
CA LEU A 24 5.76 2.27 -2.20
C LEU A 24 6.07 1.51 -3.49
N GLU A 25 7.20 0.80 -3.49
CA GLU A 25 7.69 0.04 -4.64
C GLU A 25 8.08 -1.38 -4.21
N GLY A 26 8.05 -2.31 -5.17
CA GLY A 26 8.42 -3.71 -4.92
C GLY A 26 7.54 -4.37 -3.88
N GLN A 27 8.13 -4.85 -2.78
CA GLN A 27 7.42 -5.55 -1.70
C GLN A 27 6.92 -4.62 -0.59
N ARG A 28 7.29 -3.34 -0.60
CA ARG A 28 6.91 -2.37 0.45
C ARG A 28 5.39 -2.25 0.65
N PRO A 29 4.52 -2.32 -0.37
CA PRO A 29 3.07 -2.33 -0.16
C PRO A 29 2.60 -3.42 0.81
N TYR A 30 3.16 -4.63 0.70
CA TYR A 30 2.82 -5.73 1.60
C TYR A 30 3.33 -5.50 3.02
N GLU A 31 4.49 -4.85 3.19
CA GLU A 31 5.02 -4.51 4.52
C GLU A 31 4.10 -3.52 5.23
N PHE A 32 3.59 -2.52 4.50
CA PHE A 32 2.66 -1.51 5.04
C PHE A 32 1.27 -2.08 5.35
N LEU A 33 0.81 -3.08 4.61
CA LEU A 33 -0.49 -3.71 4.86
C LEU A 33 -0.40 -4.86 5.87
N PHE A 34 0.71 -5.60 5.88
CA PHE A 34 0.87 -6.80 6.69
C PHE A 34 1.77 -6.64 7.91
N TYR A 35 1.74 -5.45 8.53
CA TYR A 35 2.55 -5.10 9.70
C TYR A 35 2.03 -5.69 11.03
N SER A 36 0.76 -6.08 11.09
CA SER A 36 0.14 -6.54 12.35
C SER A 36 0.39 -8.02 12.61
N ASP A 37 0.71 -8.35 13.87
CA ASP A 37 0.82 -9.73 14.36
C ASP A 37 -0.53 -10.46 14.39
N ALA A 38 -1.64 -9.73 14.33
CA ALA A 38 -2.98 -10.31 14.25
C ALA A 38 -3.27 -10.98 12.89
N ILE A 39 -2.41 -10.78 11.89
CA ILE A 39 -2.60 -11.34 10.55
C ILE A 39 -2.24 -12.83 10.56
N PRO A 40 -3.13 -13.72 10.08
CA PRO A 40 -2.86 -15.15 10.05
C PRO A 40 -1.59 -15.48 9.25
N ARG A 41 -0.63 -16.10 9.93
CA ARG A 41 0.63 -16.59 9.36
C ARG A 41 0.71 -18.10 9.43
N ARG A 42 1.48 -18.67 8.52
CA ARG A 42 1.88 -20.08 8.53
C ARG A 42 2.97 -20.28 9.60
N ASN A 43 3.23 -21.54 9.94
CA ASN A 43 4.27 -21.90 10.93
C ASN A 43 5.68 -21.42 10.55
N ASP A 44 5.93 -21.13 9.26
CA ASP A 44 7.18 -20.55 8.75
C ASP A 44 7.22 -19.01 8.77
N GLY A 45 6.22 -18.36 9.38
CA GLY A 45 6.10 -16.91 9.52
C GLY A 45 5.54 -16.20 8.27
N ARG A 46 5.29 -16.92 7.16
CA ARG A 46 4.73 -16.32 5.95
C ARG A 46 3.24 -16.03 6.09
N VAL A 47 2.80 -14.91 5.52
CA VAL A 47 1.36 -14.61 5.38
C VAL A 47 0.69 -15.73 4.56
N THR A 48 -0.52 -16.11 4.95
CA THR A 48 -1.25 -17.19 4.27
C THR A 48 -1.55 -16.83 2.81
N SER A 49 -1.57 -17.84 1.92
CA SER A 49 -1.89 -17.65 0.51
C SER A 49 -3.28 -17.05 0.27
N GLN A 50 -4.22 -17.32 1.18
CA GLN A 50 -5.55 -16.72 1.15
C GLN A 50 -5.51 -15.20 1.32
N ILE A 51 -4.75 -14.70 2.30
CA ILE A 51 -4.57 -13.24 2.51
C ILE A 51 -3.85 -12.62 1.31
N LEU A 52 -2.77 -13.25 0.83
CA LEU A 52 -2.04 -12.78 -0.35
C LEU A 52 -2.96 -12.68 -1.58
N LYS A 53 -3.82 -13.67 -1.81
CA LYS A 53 -4.80 -13.64 -2.90
C LYS A 53 -5.84 -12.53 -2.71
N ARG A 54 -6.28 -12.27 -1.48
CA ARG A 54 -7.26 -11.21 -1.16
C ARG A 54 -6.72 -9.81 -1.48
N TYR A 55 -5.43 -9.58 -1.24
CA TYR A 55 -4.76 -8.30 -1.51
C TYR A 55 -4.01 -8.27 -2.84
N ARG A 56 -4.26 -9.21 -3.76
CA ARG A 56 -3.54 -9.26 -5.06
C ARG A 56 -3.67 -7.97 -5.87
N HIS A 57 -4.77 -7.24 -5.72
CA HIS A 57 -5.01 -5.97 -6.41
C HIS A 57 -3.89 -4.94 -6.21
N ILE A 58 -3.10 -5.02 -5.13
CA ILE A 58 -2.00 -4.08 -4.90
C ILE A 58 -0.85 -4.27 -5.92
N GLU A 59 -0.76 -5.44 -6.58
CA GLU A 59 0.20 -5.71 -7.65
C GLU A 59 -0.12 -4.92 -8.92
N GLU A 60 -1.37 -4.47 -9.08
CA GLU A 60 -1.84 -3.67 -10.21
C GLU A 60 -1.49 -2.17 -10.03
N GLY A 61 -0.97 -1.80 -8.85
CA GLY A 61 -0.65 -0.43 -8.47
C GLY A 61 -1.87 0.37 -7.99
N GLY A 62 -1.66 1.66 -7.72
CA GLY A 62 -2.72 2.58 -7.29
C GLY A 62 -2.37 3.33 -6.00
N TRP A 63 -3.41 3.90 -5.39
CA TRP A 63 -3.31 4.74 -4.20
C TRP A 63 -4.04 4.10 -3.03
N TRP A 64 -3.43 4.17 -1.85
CA TRP A 64 -4.03 3.73 -0.59
C TRP A 64 -3.90 4.85 0.44
N CYS A 65 -4.99 5.12 1.15
CA CYS A 65 -5.01 6.03 2.29
C CYS A 65 -4.89 5.24 3.59
N SER A 66 -3.89 5.59 4.40
CA SER A 66 -3.69 4.95 5.71
C SER A 66 -4.94 5.09 6.60
N GLY A 67 -5.29 4.02 7.30
CA GLY A 67 -6.47 3.98 8.17
C GLY A 67 -7.78 3.58 7.48
N ILE A 68 -7.77 3.33 6.16
CA ILE A 68 -8.93 2.79 5.43
C ILE A 68 -8.75 1.28 5.22
N ASP A 69 -9.82 0.51 5.46
CA ASP A 69 -9.88 -0.90 5.08
C ASP A 69 -10.13 -1.01 3.56
N LEU A 70 -9.22 -1.66 2.84
CA LEU A 70 -9.28 -1.82 1.37
C LEU A 70 -10.36 -2.81 0.90
N LEU A 71 -11.05 -3.46 1.83
CA LEU A 71 -11.92 -4.59 1.57
C LEU A 71 -13.39 -4.33 1.92
N THR A 72 -13.70 -3.11 2.35
CA THR A 72 -15.06 -2.60 2.61
C THR A 72 -15.37 -1.42 1.71
#